data_AF-A0A371JFK9-F1
#
_entry.id   AF-A0A371JFK9-F1
#
_cell.length_a   1.000
_cell.length_b   1.000
_cell.length_c   1.000
_cell.angle_alpha   90.00
_cell.angle_beta   90.00
_cell.angle_gamma   90.00
#
_symmetry.space_group_name_H-M   'P 1'
#
loop_
_entity.id
_entity.type
_entity.pdbx_description
1 polymer ?
#
loop_
_entity_poly.entity_id
_entity_poly.type
_entity_poly.pdbx_seq_one_letter_code
_entity_poly.pdbx_strand_id
1 'polypeptide(L)'
;GGNYEFAMAKAPMEQYYQIKGFEDIEVGIVRWPLSVIRVRSKETSRLVEIGDYILKKWREYTDEEAFVYAYTNDEPHNTITPIARKKEEMFELDLTLRNNITTKECPLGLYHPHNELHHIKKENIGLIEVMGLAVLPARLKDEMQELANYILDKKDISQNDLIKKHVDWVEEFIPKYPEINQDNIMEILMKEIGIVFTKVLEDAGVFKCDEKGRLAFKRFIKSL
;
A
#
# COMPACT_ATOMS: atom_id res chain seq x y z
N GLY A 1 -10.63 22.95 -1.18
CA GLY A 1 -9.83 21.74 -0.87
C GLY A 1 -9.67 20.92 -2.13
N GLY A 2 -8.58 20.16 -2.29
CA GLY A 2 -8.33 19.36 -3.50
C GLY A 2 -6.93 19.54 -4.12
N ASN A 3 -6.16 20.54 -3.66
CA ASN A 3 -4.77 20.77 -4.09
C ASN A 3 -3.76 20.13 -3.12
N TYR A 4 -4.07 18.94 -2.59
CA TYR A 4 -3.12 18.17 -1.78
C TYR A 4 -2.36 17.21 -2.70
N GLU A 5 -1.04 17.38 -2.78
CA GLU A 5 -0.19 16.50 -3.55
C GLU A 5 0.25 15.31 -2.69
N PHE A 6 -0.40 14.17 -2.92
CA PHE A 6 -0.12 12.91 -2.24
C PHE A 6 1.29 12.37 -2.53
N ALA A 7 1.85 11.61 -1.60
CA ALA A 7 3.19 11.03 -1.72
C ALA A 7 3.35 10.18 -3.00
N MET A 8 2.35 9.38 -3.36
CA MET A 8 2.38 8.57 -4.58
C MET A 8 2.45 9.44 -5.86
N ALA A 9 1.89 10.65 -5.87
CA ALA A 9 1.96 11.56 -7.03
C ALA A 9 3.38 12.11 -7.27
N LYS A 10 4.19 12.19 -6.21
CA LYS A 10 5.60 12.60 -6.23
C LYS A 10 6.53 11.43 -6.51
N ALA A 11 6.10 10.20 -6.22
CA ALA A 11 6.90 9.00 -6.42
C ALA A 11 7.28 8.84 -7.91
N PRO A 12 8.58 8.63 -8.23
CA PRO A 12 9.02 8.47 -9.61
C PRO A 12 8.64 7.10 -10.16
N MET A 13 8.63 6.97 -11.49
CA MET A 13 8.70 5.66 -12.13
C MET A 13 10.14 5.15 -12.04
N GLU A 14 10.32 3.92 -11.57
CA GLU A 14 11.65 3.29 -11.43
C GLU A 14 12.05 2.46 -12.66
N GLN A 15 11.07 2.08 -13.49
CA GLN A 15 11.28 1.32 -14.73
C GLN A 15 10.26 1.77 -15.77
N TYR A 16 10.69 1.84 -17.02
CA TYR A 16 9.89 2.28 -18.16
C TYR A 16 9.71 1.16 -19.17
N TYR A 17 8.55 1.14 -19.83
CA TYR A 17 8.15 0.11 -20.77
C TYR A 17 7.44 0.70 -21.98
N GLN A 18 7.57 0.01 -23.11
CA GLN A 18 6.75 0.24 -24.31
C GLN A 18 5.76 -0.91 -24.42
N ILE A 19 4.48 -0.58 -24.59
CA ILE A 19 3.41 -1.55 -24.79
C ILE A 19 3.00 -1.50 -26.25
N LYS A 20 2.86 -2.68 -26.88
CA LYS A 20 2.55 -2.77 -28.31
C LYS A 20 1.18 -2.14 -28.60
N GLY A 21 1.11 -1.22 -29.56
CA GLY A 21 -0.10 -0.44 -29.89
C GLY A 21 -0.34 0.77 -28.98
N PHE A 22 0.57 1.04 -28.04
CA PHE A 22 0.57 2.20 -27.14
C PHE A 22 1.96 2.83 -27.03
N GLU A 23 2.74 2.79 -28.10
CA GLU A 23 4.11 3.30 -28.15
C GLU A 23 4.20 4.84 -27.94
N ASP A 24 3.08 5.54 -28.07
CA ASP A 24 2.89 6.96 -27.80
C ASP A 24 2.66 7.31 -26.32
N ILE A 25 2.48 6.30 -25.45
CA ILE A 25 2.16 6.47 -24.03
C ILE A 25 3.39 6.13 -23.18
N GLU A 26 3.73 7.00 -22.23
CA GLU A 26 4.74 6.66 -21.21
C GLU A 26 4.15 5.65 -20.23
N VAL A 27 4.76 4.48 -20.08
CA VAL A 27 4.32 3.45 -19.14
C VAL A 27 5.48 3.08 -18.22
N GLY A 28 5.21 2.97 -16.92
CA GLY A 28 6.23 2.57 -15.97
C GLY A 28 5.70 2.04 -14.64
N ILE A 29 6.59 1.39 -13.89
CA ILE A 29 6.33 0.96 -12.52
C ILE A 29 6.70 2.12 -11.59
N VAL A 30 5.77 2.51 -10.72
CA VAL A 30 6.03 3.55 -9.71
C VAL A 30 6.85 2.94 -8.57
N ARG A 31 7.86 3.67 -8.08
CA ARG A 31 8.58 3.32 -6.85
C ARG A 31 7.65 3.54 -5.65
N TRP A 32 6.81 2.55 -5.39
CA TRP A 32 5.75 2.58 -4.39
C TRP A 32 5.58 1.21 -3.73
N PRO A 33 5.16 1.12 -2.45
CA PRO A 33 4.98 -0.18 -1.77
C PRO A 33 3.94 -1.08 -2.46
N LEU A 34 2.89 -0.48 -3.01
CA LEU A 34 1.88 -1.18 -3.81
C LEU A 34 2.35 -1.36 -5.25
N SER A 35 1.80 -2.36 -5.93
CA SER A 35 2.06 -2.62 -7.35
C SER A 35 1.30 -1.63 -8.24
N VAL A 36 1.97 -0.55 -8.64
CA VAL A 36 1.35 0.54 -9.41
C VAL A 36 1.98 0.66 -10.78
N ILE A 37 1.16 0.62 -11.81
CA ILE A 37 1.53 1.00 -13.18
C ILE A 37 1.08 2.43 -13.39
N ARG A 38 2.02 3.34 -13.68
CA ARG A 38 1.71 4.69 -14.13
C ARG A 38 1.72 4.74 -15.64
N VAL A 39 0.67 5.31 -16.21
CA VAL A 39 0.63 5.68 -17.63
C VAL A 39 0.47 7.19 -17.77
N ARG A 40 1.16 7.80 -18.74
CA ARG A 40 1.10 9.26 -19.00
C ARG A 40 0.92 9.55 -20.48
N SER A 41 0.00 10.46 -20.80
CA SER A 41 -0.24 10.95 -22.16
C SER A 41 -0.80 12.37 -22.13
N LYS A 42 -0.64 13.11 -23.22
CA LYS A 42 -1.33 14.39 -23.45
C LYS A 42 -2.81 14.19 -23.81
N GLU A 43 -3.18 12.99 -24.24
CA GLU A 43 -4.52 12.66 -24.71
C GLU A 43 -5.25 11.76 -23.72
N THR A 44 -6.37 12.23 -23.19
CA THR A 44 -7.17 11.48 -22.21
C THR A 44 -7.80 10.21 -22.80
N SER A 45 -8.18 10.23 -24.09
CA SER A 45 -8.68 9.06 -24.82
C SER A 45 -7.68 7.91 -24.79
N ARG A 46 -6.40 8.20 -25.09
CA ARG A 46 -5.30 7.23 -25.07
C ARG A 46 -5.07 6.64 -23.68
N LEU A 47 -5.18 7.45 -22.61
CA LEU A 47 -5.12 6.95 -21.24
C LEU A 47 -6.27 6.01 -20.89
N VAL A 48 -7.48 6.31 -21.34
CA VAL A 48 -8.65 5.45 -21.11
C VAL A 48 -8.48 4.13 -21.84
N GLU A 49 -8.02 4.15 -23.10
CA GLU A 49 -7.78 2.95 -23.91
C GLU A 49 -6.73 2.02 -23.28
N ILE A 50 -5.56 2.54 -22.89
CA ILE A 50 -4.53 1.72 -22.25
C ILE A 50 -4.95 1.26 -20.84
N GLY A 51 -5.66 2.10 -20.09
CA GLY A 51 -6.17 1.75 -18.76
C GLY A 51 -7.17 0.59 -18.81
N ASP A 52 -8.11 0.64 -19.76
CA ASP A 52 -9.05 -0.46 -20.01
C ASP A 52 -8.34 -1.73 -20.51
N TYR A 53 -7.36 -1.58 -21.39
CA TYR A 53 -6.54 -2.69 -21.87
C TYR A 53 -5.80 -3.40 -20.71
N ILE A 54 -5.11 -2.65 -19.85
CA ILE A 54 -4.41 -3.18 -18.68
C ILE A 54 -5.39 -3.83 -17.70
N LEU A 55 -6.54 -3.19 -17.43
CA LEU A 55 -7.56 -3.77 -16.54
C LEU A 55 -8.07 -5.12 -17.05
N LYS A 56 -8.41 -5.20 -18.34
CA LYS A 56 -8.89 -6.44 -18.96
C LYS A 56 -7.82 -7.53 -18.91
N LYS A 57 -6.56 -7.20 -19.20
CA LYS A 57 -5.44 -8.15 -19.10
C LYS A 57 -5.21 -8.60 -17.67
N TRP A 58 -5.24 -7.68 -16.70
CA TRP A 58 -5.05 -7.99 -15.29
C TRP A 58 -6.13 -8.92 -14.75
N ARG A 59 -7.40 -8.68 -15.10
CA ARG A 59 -8.53 -9.52 -14.66
C ARG A 59 -8.37 -10.99 -15.02
N GLU A 60 -7.73 -11.27 -16.15
CA GLU A 60 -7.50 -12.63 -16.64
C GLU A 60 -6.10 -13.19 -16.31
N TYR A 61 -5.23 -12.40 -15.68
CA TYR A 61 -3.84 -12.77 -15.45
C TYR A 61 -3.68 -13.74 -14.28
N THR A 62 -3.01 -14.86 -14.53
CA THR A 62 -2.59 -15.83 -13.52
C THR A 62 -1.08 -16.03 -13.60
N ASP A 63 -0.42 -16.02 -12.44
CA ASP A 63 1.00 -16.27 -12.24
C ASP A 63 1.16 -17.02 -10.91
N GLU A 64 1.17 -18.35 -11.00
CA GLU A 64 1.22 -19.25 -9.84
C GLU A 64 2.50 -19.05 -9.00
N GLU A 65 3.63 -18.72 -9.64
CA GLU A 65 4.90 -18.47 -8.95
C GLU A 65 4.84 -17.23 -8.04
N ALA A 66 3.99 -16.27 -8.41
CA ALA A 66 3.70 -15.05 -7.65
C ALA A 66 2.45 -15.19 -6.76
N PHE A 67 1.80 -16.36 -6.76
CA PHE A 67 0.51 -16.61 -6.12
C PHE A 67 -0.62 -15.68 -6.61
N VAL A 68 -0.54 -15.22 -7.85
CA VAL A 68 -1.60 -14.42 -8.46
C VAL A 68 -2.51 -15.37 -9.23
N TYR A 69 -3.75 -15.49 -8.79
CA TYR A 69 -4.78 -16.23 -9.53
C TYR A 69 -5.87 -15.26 -9.95
N ALA A 70 -6.22 -15.29 -11.24
CA ALA A 70 -7.36 -14.52 -11.75
C ALA A 70 -8.67 -15.02 -11.13
N TYR A 71 -8.82 -16.34 -10.99
CA TYR A 71 -10.02 -16.99 -10.49
C TYR A 71 -9.70 -18.18 -9.57
N THR A 72 -10.58 -18.43 -8.58
CA THR A 72 -10.67 -19.72 -7.89
C THR A 72 -12.14 -20.09 -7.70
N ASN A 73 -12.57 -21.30 -8.05
CA ASN A 73 -13.99 -21.70 -7.98
C ASN A 73 -14.94 -20.68 -8.67
N ASP A 74 -14.54 -20.19 -9.84
CA ASP A 74 -15.23 -19.14 -10.61
C ASP A 74 -15.33 -17.77 -9.92
N GLU A 75 -14.73 -17.57 -8.75
CA GLU A 75 -14.63 -16.28 -8.07
C GLU A 75 -13.45 -15.46 -8.62
N PRO A 76 -13.68 -14.26 -9.19
CA PRO A 76 -12.61 -13.39 -9.68
C PRO A 76 -11.88 -12.65 -8.55
N HIS A 77 -10.56 -12.61 -8.61
CA HIS A 77 -9.73 -11.94 -7.58
C HIS A 77 -9.11 -10.63 -8.03
N ASN A 78 -8.80 -10.49 -9.32
CA ASN A 78 -8.03 -9.37 -9.84
C ASN A 78 -8.88 -8.13 -10.13
N THR A 79 -8.45 -6.98 -9.63
CA THR A 79 -9.02 -5.67 -9.98
C THR A 79 -7.96 -4.57 -9.85
N ILE A 80 -8.34 -3.32 -10.10
CA ILE A 80 -7.45 -2.17 -9.93
C ILE A 80 -8.10 -1.07 -9.09
N THR A 81 -7.28 -0.20 -8.53
CA THR A 81 -7.70 1.15 -8.09
C THR A 81 -7.08 2.18 -9.04
N PRO A 82 -7.87 2.76 -9.95
CA PRO A 82 -7.39 3.78 -10.87
C PRO A 82 -7.40 5.16 -10.20
N ILE A 83 -6.30 5.90 -10.31
CA ILE A 83 -6.17 7.27 -9.81
C ILE A 83 -5.73 8.15 -10.97
N ALA A 84 -6.65 8.97 -11.47
CA ALA A 84 -6.38 9.92 -12.53
C ALA A 84 -5.98 11.29 -11.98
N ARG A 85 -5.03 11.95 -12.61
CA ARG A 85 -4.63 13.33 -12.29
C ARG A 85 -4.14 14.05 -13.55
N LYS A 86 -4.21 15.38 -13.53
CA LYS A 86 -3.48 16.24 -14.48
C LYS A 86 -2.21 16.73 -13.79
N LYS A 87 -1.06 16.59 -14.44
CA LYS A 87 0.24 17.07 -13.98
C LYS A 87 0.86 17.90 -15.09
N GLU A 88 0.85 19.21 -14.91
CA GLU A 88 1.24 20.18 -15.95
C GLU A 88 0.44 19.94 -17.24
N GLU A 89 1.14 19.72 -18.37
CA GLU A 89 0.53 19.46 -19.68
C GLU A 89 0.19 17.98 -19.93
N MET A 90 0.51 17.10 -18.97
CA MET A 90 0.28 15.67 -19.08
C MET A 90 -0.89 15.23 -18.22
N PHE A 91 -1.61 14.22 -18.67
CA PHE A 91 -2.52 13.45 -17.83
C PHE A 91 -1.79 12.19 -17.38
N GLU A 92 -2.04 11.77 -16.14
CA GLU A 92 -1.50 10.55 -15.56
C GLU A 92 -2.64 9.68 -15.04
N LEU A 93 -2.51 8.38 -15.22
CA LEU A 93 -3.38 7.38 -14.62
C LEU A 93 -2.51 6.34 -13.91
N ASP A 94 -2.65 6.29 -12.58
CA ASP A 94 -2.01 5.28 -11.74
C ASP A 94 -2.98 4.12 -11.54
N LEU A 95 -2.58 2.95 -12.04
CA LEU A 95 -3.32 1.70 -11.97
C LEU A 95 -2.70 0.86 -10.86
N THR A 96 -3.24 0.98 -9.65
CA THR A 96 -2.81 0.14 -8.52
C THR A 96 -3.44 -1.23 -8.67
N LEU A 97 -2.64 -2.27 -8.90
CA LEU A 97 -3.09 -3.64 -9.03
C LEU A 97 -3.55 -4.19 -7.67
N ARG A 98 -4.67 -4.90 -7.68
CA ARG A 98 -5.24 -5.57 -6.51
C ARG A 98 -5.57 -7.02 -6.85
N ASN A 99 -5.45 -7.87 -5.85
CA ASN A 99 -5.92 -9.24 -5.88
C ASN A 99 -6.54 -9.56 -4.50
N ASN A 100 -7.76 -10.09 -4.51
CA ASN A 100 -8.55 -10.34 -3.29
C ASN A 100 -8.49 -11.81 -2.83
N ILE A 101 -7.55 -12.60 -3.34
CA ILE A 101 -7.44 -14.02 -2.98
C ILE A 101 -7.24 -14.18 -1.48
N THR A 102 -7.90 -15.17 -0.90
CA THR A 102 -7.75 -15.54 0.50
C THR A 102 -7.02 -16.88 0.61
N THR A 103 -6.36 -17.11 1.73
CA THR A 103 -5.81 -18.42 2.09
C THR A 103 -6.27 -18.81 3.48
N LYS A 104 -5.97 -20.04 3.93
CA LYS A 104 -6.30 -20.46 5.31
C LYS A 104 -5.55 -19.61 6.33
N GLU A 105 -4.33 -19.21 5.99
CA GLU A 105 -3.45 -18.37 6.81
C GLU A 105 -3.87 -16.89 6.77
N CYS A 106 -4.41 -16.44 5.62
CA CYS A 106 -4.82 -15.06 5.37
C CYS A 106 -6.32 -14.98 5.00
N PRO A 107 -7.24 -15.21 5.94
CA PRO A 107 -8.68 -15.25 5.66
C PRO A 107 -9.28 -13.88 5.29
N LEU A 108 -8.59 -12.79 5.60
CA LEU A 108 -8.98 -11.43 5.20
C LEU A 108 -8.43 -11.01 3.83
N GLY A 109 -7.63 -11.87 3.19
CA GLY A 109 -6.94 -11.60 1.93
C GLY A 109 -5.43 -11.78 2.09
N LEU A 110 -4.80 -12.42 1.11
CA LEU A 110 -3.34 -12.56 1.07
C LEU A 110 -2.65 -11.21 0.88
N TYR A 111 -3.25 -10.34 0.07
CA TYR A 111 -2.77 -8.99 -0.21
C TYR A 111 -3.57 -7.95 0.59
N HIS A 112 -3.60 -8.14 1.90
CA HIS A 112 -4.26 -7.29 2.91
C HIS A 112 -3.34 -7.20 4.14
N PRO A 113 -3.40 -6.15 4.99
CA PRO A 113 -2.68 -6.10 6.25
C PRO A 113 -2.70 -7.44 7.01
N HIS A 114 -1.53 -7.97 7.34
CA HIS A 114 -1.40 -9.22 8.09
C HIS A 114 -1.61 -9.00 9.60
N ASN A 115 -1.84 -10.11 10.31
CA ASN A 115 -2.37 -10.09 11.69
C ASN A 115 -1.49 -9.29 12.66
N GLU A 116 -0.18 -9.33 12.46
CA GLU A 116 0.82 -8.61 13.25
C GLU A 116 0.69 -7.09 13.15
N LEU A 117 0.02 -6.55 12.12
CA LEU A 117 -0.16 -5.11 11.93
C LEU A 117 -1.56 -4.62 12.37
N HIS A 118 -2.47 -5.54 12.70
CA HIS A 118 -3.87 -5.22 13.04
C HIS A 118 -4.03 -4.37 14.28
N HIS A 119 -3.01 -4.31 15.15
CA HIS A 119 -3.02 -3.41 16.29
C HIS A 119 -3.13 -1.93 15.83
N ILE A 120 -2.49 -1.55 14.72
CA ILE A 120 -2.63 -0.24 14.09
C ILE A 120 -3.76 -0.23 13.07
N LYS A 121 -3.71 -1.11 12.07
CA LYS A 121 -4.62 -1.05 10.91
C LYS A 121 -5.04 -2.46 10.50
N LYS A 122 -6.33 -2.73 10.63
CA LYS A 122 -6.96 -4.00 10.23
C LYS A 122 -7.88 -3.83 9.03
N GLU A 123 -8.44 -2.64 8.86
CA GLU A 123 -9.41 -2.31 7.83
C GLU A 123 -8.76 -2.28 6.44
N ASN A 124 -9.58 -2.38 5.40
CA ASN A 124 -9.12 -2.34 4.02
C ASN A 124 -8.39 -1.04 3.68
N ILE A 125 -7.44 -1.12 2.75
CA ILE A 125 -6.71 0.02 2.21
C ILE A 125 -7.60 0.78 1.22
N GLY A 126 -8.08 1.94 1.66
CA GLY A 126 -8.88 2.87 0.88
C GLY A 126 -8.05 3.69 -0.12
N LEU A 127 -8.76 4.50 -0.91
CA LEU A 127 -8.18 5.28 -2.00
C LEU A 127 -7.06 6.24 -1.55
N ILE A 128 -7.26 6.95 -0.44
CA ILE A 128 -6.28 7.94 0.05
C ILE A 128 -5.07 7.28 0.71
N GLU A 129 -5.26 6.09 1.25
CA GLU A 129 -4.21 5.25 1.83
C GLU A 129 -3.31 4.67 0.74
N VAL A 130 -3.90 4.21 -0.38
CA VAL A 130 -3.15 3.85 -1.60
C VAL A 130 -2.23 4.99 -2.03
N MET A 131 -2.70 6.23 -1.93
CA MET A 131 -1.93 7.42 -2.30
C MET A 131 -0.89 7.85 -1.26
N GLY A 132 -0.84 7.21 -0.09
CA GLY A 132 0.15 7.43 0.95
C GLY A 132 -0.29 8.33 2.11
N LEU A 133 -1.59 8.57 2.26
CA LEU A 133 -2.14 9.25 3.44
C LEU A 133 -2.80 8.21 4.37
N ALA A 134 -2.19 7.97 5.52
CA ALA A 134 -2.70 7.03 6.50
C ALA A 134 -4.02 7.53 7.12
N VAL A 135 -5.08 6.73 6.99
CA VAL A 135 -6.36 6.94 7.68
C VAL A 135 -6.46 5.93 8.80
N LEU A 136 -6.15 6.43 9.99
CA LEU A 136 -6.09 5.60 11.18
C LEU A 136 -7.47 5.46 11.84
N PRO A 137 -7.78 4.29 12.43
CA PRO A 137 -8.98 4.11 13.23
C PRO A 137 -9.08 5.15 14.35
N ALA A 138 -10.29 5.68 14.60
CA ALA A 138 -10.52 6.70 15.63
C ALA A 138 -10.01 6.27 17.02
N ARG A 139 -10.11 4.96 17.33
CA ARG A 139 -9.60 4.36 18.57
C ARG A 139 -8.11 4.62 18.81
N LEU A 140 -7.29 4.73 17.75
CA LEU A 140 -5.85 4.92 17.90
C LEU A 140 -5.51 6.24 18.58
N LYS A 141 -6.37 7.26 18.48
CA LYS A 141 -6.12 8.53 19.14
C LYS A 141 -6.01 8.35 20.66
N ASP A 142 -7.00 7.67 21.24
CA ASP A 142 -7.07 7.46 22.68
C ASP A 142 -6.03 6.41 23.13
N GLU A 143 -5.84 5.36 22.32
CA GLU A 143 -4.80 4.34 22.57
C GLU A 143 -3.39 4.95 22.59
N MET A 144 -3.04 5.84 21.65
CA MET A 144 -1.70 6.45 21.60
C MET A 144 -1.47 7.45 22.73
N GLN A 145 -2.50 8.19 23.13
CA GLN A 145 -2.40 9.09 24.28
C GLN A 145 -2.13 8.32 25.58
N GLU A 146 -2.84 7.21 25.79
CA GLU A 146 -2.64 6.37 26.97
C GLU A 146 -1.29 5.64 26.92
N LEU A 147 -0.90 5.17 25.74
CA LEU A 147 0.39 4.53 25.53
C LEU A 147 1.55 5.49 25.84
N ALA A 148 1.46 6.75 25.42
CA ALA A 148 2.45 7.78 25.75
C ALA A 148 2.59 7.95 27.27
N ASN A 149 1.47 8.02 28.01
CA ASN A 149 1.48 8.13 29.47
C ASN A 149 2.18 6.92 30.12
N TYR A 150 1.85 5.71 29.67
CA TYR A 150 2.45 4.47 30.22
C TYR A 150 3.95 4.39 29.98
N ILE A 151 4.41 4.79 28.79
CA ILE A 151 5.83 4.82 28.44
C ILE A 151 6.58 5.82 29.31
N LEU A 152 6.05 7.04 29.49
CA LEU A 152 6.68 8.09 30.30
C LEU A 152 6.73 7.73 31.79
N ASP A 153 5.65 7.15 32.32
CA ASP A 153 5.54 6.73 33.72
C ASP A 153 6.24 5.39 34.00
N LYS A 154 6.79 4.73 32.96
CA LYS A 154 7.40 3.39 33.03
C LYS A 154 6.46 2.33 33.64
N LYS A 155 5.18 2.39 33.27
CA LYS A 155 4.15 1.43 33.69
C LYS A 155 4.17 0.19 32.79
N ASP A 156 3.73 -0.93 33.33
CA ASP A 156 3.53 -2.16 32.55
C ASP A 156 2.29 -2.03 31.65
N ILE A 157 2.52 -1.95 30.34
CA ILE A 157 1.48 -1.81 29.29
C ILE A 157 0.56 -3.04 29.25
N SER A 158 1.06 -4.23 29.62
CA SER A 158 0.28 -5.47 29.56
C SER A 158 -0.92 -5.48 30.51
N GLN A 159 -0.90 -4.63 31.54
CA GLN A 159 -1.97 -4.49 32.54
C GLN A 159 -3.14 -3.60 32.07
N ASN A 160 -3.03 -2.94 30.91
CA ASN A 160 -4.07 -2.04 30.40
C ASN A 160 -4.75 -2.62 29.16
N ASP A 161 -6.03 -3.00 29.29
CA ASP A 161 -6.82 -3.62 28.22
C ASP A 161 -6.92 -2.78 26.94
N LEU A 162 -6.83 -1.44 27.04
CA LEU A 162 -6.88 -0.54 25.90
C LEU A 162 -5.64 -0.68 25.00
N ILE A 163 -4.46 -0.82 25.61
CA ILE A 163 -3.16 -0.70 24.94
C ILE A 163 -2.33 -1.99 24.97
N LYS A 164 -2.74 -3.04 25.68
CA LYS A 164 -1.98 -4.30 25.81
C LYS A 164 -1.63 -4.97 24.47
N LYS A 165 -2.43 -4.74 23.43
CA LYS A 165 -2.15 -5.21 22.06
C LYS A 165 -0.94 -4.53 21.39
N HIS A 166 -0.37 -3.50 22.02
CA HIS A 166 0.80 -2.76 21.54
C HIS A 166 2.10 -3.16 22.23
N VAL A 167 2.06 -4.07 23.22
CA VAL A 167 3.24 -4.45 24.03
C VAL A 167 4.41 -4.86 23.13
N ASP A 168 4.21 -5.87 22.28
CA ASP A 168 5.28 -6.40 21.42
C ASP A 168 5.85 -5.32 20.49
N TRP A 169 4.99 -4.47 19.94
CA TRP A 169 5.40 -3.36 19.07
C TRP A 169 6.25 -2.33 19.83
N VAL A 170 5.84 -1.97 21.05
CA VAL A 170 6.54 -1.00 21.90
C VAL A 170 7.88 -1.53 22.36
N GLU A 171 7.95 -2.80 22.75
CA GLU A 171 9.19 -3.47 23.10
C GLU A 171 10.17 -3.52 21.91
N GLU A 172 9.66 -3.65 20.69
CA GLU A 172 10.49 -3.62 19.48
C GLU A 172 11.11 -2.23 19.23
N PHE A 173 10.34 -1.14 19.38
CA PHE A 173 10.81 0.19 18.99
C PHE A 173 11.46 1.01 20.09
N ILE A 174 11.08 0.85 21.37
CA ILE A 174 11.63 1.67 22.47
C ILE A 174 13.17 1.67 22.48
N PRO A 175 13.86 0.52 22.32
CA PRO A 175 15.32 0.49 22.32
C PRO A 175 15.98 1.33 21.21
N LYS A 176 15.24 1.70 20.15
CA LYS A 176 15.71 2.55 19.04
C LYS A 176 15.81 4.03 19.44
N TYR A 177 15.23 4.42 20.58
CA TYR A 177 15.15 5.81 21.04
C TYR A 177 15.91 5.99 22.36
N PRO A 178 17.10 6.63 22.35
CA PRO A 178 17.92 6.81 23.55
C PRO A 178 17.27 7.70 24.62
N GLU A 179 16.44 8.65 24.20
CA GLU A 179 15.75 9.58 25.08
C GLU A 179 14.27 9.64 24.69
N ILE A 180 13.40 9.38 25.67
CA ILE A 180 11.95 9.48 25.53
C ILE A 180 11.45 10.38 26.68
N ASN A 181 10.76 11.46 26.32
CA ASN A 181 10.24 12.46 27.24
C ASN A 181 8.91 13.05 26.70
N GLN A 182 8.30 13.96 27.46
CA GLN A 182 7.00 14.55 27.11
C GLN A 182 7.01 15.31 25.78
N ASP A 183 8.17 15.86 25.39
CA ASP A 183 8.29 16.69 24.20
C ASP A 183 8.37 15.85 22.92
N ASN A 184 8.87 14.60 23.00
CA ASN A 184 9.14 13.78 21.82
C ASN A 184 8.28 12.51 21.67
N ILE A 185 7.60 12.04 22.73
CA ILE A 185 6.90 10.74 22.70
C ILE A 185 5.83 10.67 21.60
N MET A 186 5.08 11.74 21.37
CA MET A 186 4.03 11.75 20.35
C MET A 186 4.60 11.72 18.93
N GLU A 187 5.76 12.35 18.71
CA GLU A 187 6.45 12.30 17.42
C GLU A 187 7.01 10.89 17.17
N ILE A 188 7.57 10.25 18.19
CA ILE A 188 8.05 8.87 18.14
C ILE A 188 6.90 7.93 17.78
N LEU A 189 5.77 8.01 18.48
CA LEU A 189 4.59 7.19 18.19
C LEU A 189 4.09 7.43 16.76
N MET A 190 4.01 8.68 16.31
CA MET A 190 3.60 8.99 14.95
C MET A 190 4.55 8.40 13.90
N LYS A 191 5.86 8.48 14.14
CA LYS A 191 6.88 7.89 13.26
C LYS A 191 6.76 6.37 13.19
N GLU A 192 6.64 5.70 14.34
CA GLU A 192 6.51 4.24 14.39
C GLU A 192 5.19 3.76 13.78
N ILE A 193 4.10 4.50 13.95
CA ILE A 193 2.84 4.24 13.22
C ILE A 193 3.06 4.35 11.71
N GLY A 194 3.81 5.34 11.24
CA GLY A 194 4.16 5.48 9.83
C GLY A 194 4.95 4.29 9.29
N ILE A 195 5.85 3.72 10.09
CA ILE A 195 6.61 2.50 9.74
C ILE A 195 5.66 1.30 9.64
N VAL A 196 4.79 1.09 10.63
CA VAL A 196 3.77 0.03 10.59
C VAL A 196 2.85 0.21 9.39
N PHE A 197 2.41 1.43 9.10
CA PHE A 197 1.56 1.72 7.96
C PHE A 197 2.26 1.46 6.61
N THR A 198 3.58 1.66 6.55
CA THR A 198 4.36 1.28 5.36
C THR A 198 4.32 -0.23 5.16
N LYS A 199 4.53 -1.03 6.21
CA LYS A 199 4.39 -2.50 6.16
C LYS A 199 2.98 -2.92 5.73
N VAL A 200 1.95 -2.23 6.21
CA VAL A 200 0.55 -2.45 5.81
C VAL A 200 0.35 -2.26 4.30
N LEU A 201 0.97 -1.24 3.70
CA LEU A 201 0.93 -1.06 2.24
C LEU A 201 1.75 -2.13 1.51
N GLU A 202 2.88 -2.57 2.08
CA GLU A 202 3.70 -3.65 1.51
C GLU A 202 2.96 -4.99 1.52
N ASP A 203 2.21 -5.32 2.58
CA ASP A 203 1.33 -6.49 2.66
C ASP A 203 0.27 -6.46 1.55
N ALA A 204 -0.34 -5.30 1.34
CA ALA A 204 -1.34 -5.07 0.30
C ALA A 204 -0.77 -5.04 -1.13
N GLY A 205 0.55 -4.97 -1.30
CA GLY A 205 1.21 -5.02 -2.61
C GLY A 205 1.19 -6.43 -3.19
N VAL A 206 0.66 -6.59 -4.41
CA VAL A 206 0.60 -7.88 -5.11
C VAL A 206 1.98 -8.41 -5.46
N PHE A 207 2.79 -7.57 -6.10
CA PHE A 207 4.20 -7.79 -6.40
C PHE A 207 5.05 -7.00 -5.39
N LYS A 208 5.76 -7.72 -4.52
CA LYS A 208 6.58 -7.14 -3.47
C LYS A 208 7.73 -6.29 -4.01
N CYS A 209 8.22 -5.38 -3.18
CA CYS A 209 9.36 -4.49 -3.49
C CYS A 209 10.71 -5.17 -3.29
N ASP A 210 10.81 -6.44 -3.67
CA ASP A 210 12.03 -7.23 -3.70
C ASP A 210 12.33 -7.73 -5.13
N GLU A 211 13.46 -8.39 -5.31
CA GLU A 211 13.89 -8.89 -6.62
C GLU A 211 12.86 -9.84 -7.24
N LYS A 212 12.30 -10.77 -6.44
CA LYS A 212 11.33 -11.77 -6.91
C LYS A 212 10.03 -11.09 -7.37
N GLY A 213 9.52 -10.15 -6.57
CA GLY A 213 8.33 -9.37 -6.87
C GLY A 213 8.50 -8.52 -8.12
N ARG A 214 9.68 -7.88 -8.31
CA ARG A 214 9.95 -7.11 -9.53
C ARG A 214 10.07 -7.98 -10.78
N LEU A 215 10.64 -9.17 -10.66
CA LEU A 215 10.65 -10.14 -11.77
C LEU A 215 9.23 -10.58 -12.14
N ALA A 216 8.38 -10.88 -11.15
CA ALA A 216 6.98 -11.23 -11.37
C ALA A 216 6.17 -10.07 -11.98
N PHE A 217 6.35 -8.84 -11.48
CA PHE A 217 5.69 -7.66 -12.05
C PHE A 217 6.11 -7.46 -13.51
N LYS A 218 7.41 -7.63 -13.82
CA LYS A 218 7.92 -7.56 -15.19
C LYS A 218 7.32 -8.64 -16.10
N ARG A 219 7.01 -9.85 -15.60
CA ARG A 219 6.29 -10.87 -16.39
C ARG A 219 4.90 -10.39 -16.78
N PHE A 220 4.15 -9.82 -15.83
CA PHE A 220 2.84 -9.24 -16.15
C PHE A 220 2.97 -8.13 -17.19
N ILE A 221 3.90 -7.17 -17.01
CA ILE A 221 4.10 -6.08 -17.98
C ILE A 221 4.45 -6.61 -19.38
N LYS A 222 5.24 -7.69 -19.48
CA LYS A 222 5.58 -8.31 -20.78
C LYS A 222 4.41 -9.04 -21.44
N SER A 223 3.35 -9.36 -20.69
CA SER A 223 2.13 -9.98 -21.22
C SER A 223 1.13 -8.96 -21.79
N LEU A 224 1.38 -7.67 -21.54
CA LEU A 224 0.66 -6.53 -22.11
C LEU A 224 1.10 -6.26 -23.56
#